data_AF-A0A9D4UIJ6-F1
#
_entry.id   AF-A0A9D4UIJ6-F1
#
_cell.length_a   1.000
_cell.length_b   1.000
_cell.length_c   1.000
_cell.angle_alpha   90.00
_cell.angle_beta   90.00
_cell.angle_gamma   90.00
#
_symmetry.space_group_name_H-M   'P 1'
#
loop_
_entity.id
_entity.type
_entity.pdbx_description
1 polymer ?
#
loop_
_entity_poly.entity_id
_entity_poly.type
_entity_poly.pdbx_seq_one_letter_code
_entity_poly.pdbx_strand_id
1 'polypeptide(L)'
;MQRLRTRLTPLLSKVSRQGEAHLQTWTLKDDIKKSLIPVRNLQTATEMGETLANPLPYMKTKKLTKTAAHIMQILDREAVTEAKTVRPVPQLKPGDVVQLKVEVPENKRRVSTFRGIVMAIRKSGVQSTFRIRRFLAGVGVELLFPL
;
A
#
# COMPACT_ATOMS: atom_id res chain seq x y z
N MET A 1 39.90 35.41 -31.72
CA MET A 1 39.18 34.23 -31.21
C MET A 1 38.13 34.67 -30.18
N GLN A 2 36.92 34.10 -30.28
CA GLN A 2 35.87 33.99 -29.25
C GLN A 2 34.98 35.21 -28.91
N ARG A 3 33.95 35.35 -29.76
CA ARG A 3 32.49 35.54 -29.50
C ARG A 3 32.05 36.54 -28.41
N LEU A 4 31.72 37.73 -28.87
CA LEU A 4 30.71 38.62 -28.26
C LEU A 4 29.30 38.12 -28.61
N ARG A 5 28.44 37.89 -27.61
CA ARG A 5 26.98 37.72 -27.82
C ARG A 5 26.21 38.87 -27.17
N THR A 6 25.47 39.56 -28.03
CA THR A 6 24.45 40.59 -27.82
C THR A 6 23.32 40.09 -26.91
N ARG A 7 23.00 40.83 -25.83
CA ARG A 7 21.94 41.86 -25.67
C ARG A 7 20.47 41.34 -25.65
N LEU A 8 19.78 41.83 -24.60
CA LEU A 8 18.36 42.25 -24.50
C LEU A 8 17.32 41.26 -23.92
N THR A 9 16.75 41.70 -22.80
CA THR A 9 15.54 41.25 -22.07
C THR A 9 14.25 41.72 -22.80
N PRO A 10 13.02 41.29 -22.42
CA PRO A 10 12.31 41.96 -21.32
C PRO A 10 11.29 41.13 -20.49
N LEU A 11 11.18 41.55 -19.22
CA LEU A 11 9.96 41.85 -18.43
C LEU A 11 8.72 40.95 -18.58
N LEU A 12 8.24 40.41 -17.46
CA LEU A 12 6.86 40.69 -17.05
C LEU A 12 6.73 40.76 -15.52
N SER A 13 6.06 41.82 -15.10
CA SER A 13 5.89 42.29 -13.73
C SER A 13 4.68 41.66 -13.04
N LYS A 14 4.78 41.49 -11.72
CA LYS A 14 3.66 41.72 -10.81
C LYS A 14 4.21 42.33 -9.52
N VAL A 15 3.99 43.63 -9.41
CA VAL A 15 4.11 44.39 -8.16
C VAL A 15 2.93 44.00 -7.30
N SER A 16 3.19 43.38 -6.16
CA SER A 16 2.27 43.37 -5.02
C SER A 16 2.97 44.01 -3.84
N ARG A 17 2.22 44.87 -3.16
CA ARG A 17 2.63 45.80 -2.14
C ARG A 17 2.89 45.09 -0.81
N GLN A 18 3.87 45.63 -0.08
CA GLN A 18 4.02 45.63 1.37
C GLN A 18 4.38 44.30 2.05
N GLY A 19 5.53 44.31 2.73
CA GLY A 19 5.91 43.30 3.72
C GLY A 19 7.38 42.92 3.63
N GLU A 20 8.20 43.56 4.45
CA GLU A 20 9.63 43.34 4.69
C GLU A 20 10.11 41.89 4.47
N ALA A 21 10.91 41.68 3.41
CA ALA A 21 11.66 40.45 3.24
C ALA A 21 12.90 40.49 4.13
N HIS A 22 12.77 40.00 5.36
CA HIS A 22 13.90 39.67 6.21
C HIS A 22 14.74 38.57 5.53
N LEU A 23 15.84 38.96 4.87
CA LEU A 23 16.78 38.04 4.26
C LEU A 23 17.46 37.21 5.36
N GLN A 24 16.96 36.01 5.64
CA GLN A 24 17.73 35.01 6.35
C GLN A 24 18.73 34.39 5.37
N THR A 25 19.97 34.84 5.42
CA THR A 25 21.09 34.09 4.83
C THR A 25 21.30 32.84 5.69
N TRP A 26 20.99 31.67 5.16
CA TRP A 26 21.37 30.42 5.79
C TRP A 26 22.84 30.15 5.46
N THR A 27 23.71 30.44 6.43
CA THR A 27 25.12 30.05 6.38
C THR A 27 25.23 28.54 6.64
N LEU A 28 25.80 27.80 5.68
CA LEU A 28 26.03 26.34 5.70
C LEU A 28 26.80 25.81 6.94
N LYS A 29 27.30 26.70 7.81
CA LYS A 29 27.97 26.36 9.07
C LYS A 29 27.01 26.16 10.25
N ASP A 30 25.76 26.60 10.14
CA ASP A 30 24.82 26.59 11.27
C ASP A 30 23.93 25.34 11.33
N ASP A 31 23.76 24.65 10.21
CA ASP A 31 22.96 23.41 10.15
C ASP A 31 23.71 22.15 10.61
N ILE A 32 25.05 22.17 10.62
CA ILE A 32 25.85 21.04 11.11
C ILE A 32 25.87 20.98 12.65
N LYS A 33 25.66 22.11 13.33
CA LYS A 33 25.61 22.15 14.81
C LYS A 33 24.28 21.66 15.40
N LYS A 34 23.22 21.52 14.59
CA LYS A 34 21.91 20.98 15.02
C LYS A 34 21.77 19.47 14.83
N SER A 35 22.67 18.83 14.08
CA SER A 35 22.71 17.37 13.93
C SER A 35 23.65 16.67 14.90
N LEU A 36 24.41 17.42 15.73
CA LEU A 36 25.11 16.84 16.85
C LEU A 36 24.14 16.67 18.02
N ILE A 37 23.82 15.40 18.29
CA ILE A 37 23.22 14.96 19.55
C ILE A 37 24.02 15.62 20.69
N PRO A 38 23.41 16.38 21.61
CA PRO A 38 24.15 16.93 22.72
C PRO A 38 24.68 15.76 23.56
N VAL A 39 26.01 15.63 23.61
CA VAL A 39 26.69 14.82 24.63
C VAL A 39 26.41 15.52 25.96
N ARG A 40 25.31 15.11 26.60
CA ARG A 40 24.97 15.53 27.95
C ARG A 40 26.12 15.10 28.85
N ASN A 41 26.83 16.11 29.35
CA ASN A 41 27.57 16.20 30.59
C ASN A 41 28.11 14.87 31.15
N LEU A 42 29.43 14.73 31.12
CA LEU A 42 30.16 13.96 32.13
C LEU A 42 29.89 14.59 33.50
N GLN A 43 28.85 14.13 34.17
CA GLN A 43 28.69 14.26 35.61
C GLN A 43 28.98 12.89 36.23
N THR A 44 30.12 12.86 36.92
CA THR A 44 30.48 12.00 38.05
C THR A 44 29.78 10.63 38.13
N ALA A 45 30.50 9.58 37.76
CA ALA A 45 30.18 8.21 38.12
C ALA A 45 30.34 8.01 39.63
N THR A 46 29.36 8.45 40.42
CA THR A 46 29.25 8.13 41.85
C THR A 46 27.78 8.13 42.27
N GLU A 47 26.97 7.30 41.61
CA GLU A 47 25.70 6.82 42.18
C GLU A 47 25.60 5.33 41.85
N MET A 48 26.22 4.53 42.71
CA MET A 48 25.99 3.10 42.83
C MET A 48 24.68 2.92 43.60
N GLY A 49 23.57 2.69 42.89
CA GLY A 49 22.29 2.38 43.54
C GLY A 49 21.12 2.35 42.57
N GLU A 50 20.63 1.14 42.26
CA GLU A 50 19.27 0.88 41.75
C GLU A 50 18.91 1.32 40.31
N THR A 51 19.53 0.72 39.29
CA THR A 51 18.85 0.53 37.99
C THR A 51 19.13 -0.82 37.31
N LEU A 52 19.55 -1.85 38.07
CA LEU A 52 19.74 -3.22 37.54
C LEU A 52 18.43 -4.03 37.45
N ALA A 53 17.26 -3.41 37.70
CA ALA A 53 16.00 -4.10 37.93
C ALA A 53 15.03 -4.14 36.73
N ASN A 54 15.45 -3.75 35.53
CA ASN A 54 14.68 -4.08 34.33
C ASN A 54 15.37 -5.25 33.62
N PRO A 55 15.04 -6.52 33.94
CA PRO A 55 15.48 -7.62 33.12
C PRO A 55 15.01 -7.37 31.69
N LEU A 56 15.87 -7.68 30.71
CA LEU A 56 15.52 -7.61 29.30
C LEU A 56 14.07 -8.09 29.12
N PRO A 57 13.22 -7.34 28.40
CA PRO A 57 11.82 -7.70 28.28
C PRO A 57 11.72 -9.14 27.82
N TYR A 58 11.14 -10.00 28.66
CA TYR A 58 10.97 -11.42 28.34
C TYR A 58 10.09 -11.54 27.10
N MET A 59 10.74 -11.74 25.96
CA MET A 59 10.08 -11.91 24.68
C MET A 59 9.46 -13.30 24.65
N LYS A 60 8.15 -13.38 24.89
CA LYS A 60 7.38 -14.62 24.66
C LYS A 60 7.52 -15.00 23.19
N THR A 61 8.39 -15.95 22.89
CA THR A 61 8.50 -16.49 21.53
C THR A 61 7.28 -17.36 21.25
N LYS A 62 6.61 -17.08 20.13
CA LYS A 62 5.52 -17.95 19.67
C LYS A 62 6.15 -19.25 19.16
N LYS A 63 5.44 -20.38 19.32
CA LYS A 63 5.80 -21.63 18.65
C LYS A 63 5.90 -21.40 17.14
N LEU A 64 6.84 -22.07 16.48
CA LEU A 64 7.07 -21.95 15.04
C LEU A 64 5.79 -22.10 14.21
N THR A 65 4.92 -23.05 14.58
CA THR A 65 3.63 -23.28 13.91
C THR A 65 2.71 -22.06 13.94
N LYS A 66 2.69 -21.31 15.05
CA LYS A 66 1.89 -20.07 15.17
C LYS A 66 2.49 -18.94 14.35
N THR A 67 3.81 -18.82 14.35
CA THR A 67 4.52 -17.82 13.54
C THR A 67 4.32 -18.07 12.05
N ALA A 68 4.44 -19.33 11.61
CA ALA A 68 4.19 -19.73 10.22
C ALA A 68 2.75 -19.46 9.79
N ALA A 69 1.76 -19.83 10.61
CA ALA A 69 0.35 -19.53 10.32
C ALA A 69 0.08 -18.03 10.22
N HIS A 70 0.71 -17.23 11.09
CA HIS A 70 0.59 -15.77 11.06
C HIS A 70 1.23 -15.18 9.79
N ILE A 71 2.39 -15.66 9.39
CA ILE A 71 3.05 -15.25 8.14
C ILE A 71 2.16 -15.57 6.94
N MET A 72 1.58 -16.77 6.87
CA MET A 72 0.65 -17.14 5.79
C MET A 72 -0.57 -16.22 5.72
N GLN A 73 -1.12 -15.85 6.88
CA GLN A 73 -2.24 -14.90 6.93
C GLN A 73 -1.85 -13.49 6.45
N ILE A 74 -0.62 -13.06 6.70
CA ILE A 74 -0.09 -11.78 6.22
C ILE A 74 0.01 -11.80 4.69
N LEU A 75 0.64 -12.84 4.13
CA LEU A 75 0.80 -13.00 2.69
C LEU A 75 -0.55 -13.02 1.95
N ASP A 76 -1.53 -13.75 2.50
CA ASP A 76 -2.88 -13.82 1.92
C ASP A 76 -3.58 -12.46 1.94
N ARG A 77 -3.41 -11.68 3.03
CA ARG A 77 -3.97 -10.33 3.13
C ARG A 77 -3.33 -9.39 2.10
N GLU A 78 -2.01 -9.42 1.98
CA GLU A 78 -1.25 -8.60 1.02
C GLU A 78 -1.69 -8.89 -0.42
N ALA A 79 -1.73 -10.16 -0.80
CA ALA A 79 -2.18 -10.59 -2.12
C ALA A 79 -3.62 -10.13 -2.43
N VAL A 80 -4.52 -10.19 -1.46
CA VAL A 80 -5.91 -9.70 -1.61
C VAL A 80 -5.94 -8.18 -1.77
N THR A 81 -5.10 -7.42 -1.07
CA THR A 81 -5.04 -5.96 -1.21
C THR A 81 -4.51 -5.53 -2.58
N GLU A 82 -3.51 -6.22 -3.10
CA GLU A 82 -2.98 -5.99 -4.45
C GLU A 82 -4.03 -6.28 -5.52
N ALA A 83 -4.68 -7.46 -5.45
CA ALA A 83 -5.73 -7.86 -6.39
C ALA A 83 -6.89 -6.87 -6.43
N LYS A 84 -7.35 -6.38 -5.27
CA LYS A 84 -8.42 -5.37 -5.15
C LYS A 84 -8.04 -4.02 -5.73
N THR A 85 -6.76 -3.67 -5.68
CA THR A 85 -6.24 -2.40 -6.25
C THR A 85 -6.27 -2.45 -7.78
N VAL A 86 -5.90 -3.60 -8.36
CA VAL A 86 -5.95 -3.80 -9.82
C VAL A 86 -7.39 -3.86 -10.33
N ARG A 87 -8.26 -4.58 -9.62
CA ARG A 87 -9.67 -4.74 -10.02
C ARG A 87 -10.59 -4.65 -8.81
N PRO A 88 -11.40 -3.58 -8.68
CA PRO A 88 -12.36 -3.49 -7.59
C PRO A 88 -13.47 -4.52 -7.80
N VAL A 89 -13.66 -5.39 -6.81
CA VAL A 89 -14.71 -6.42 -6.81
C VAL A 89 -15.91 -5.91 -6.00
N PRO A 90 -17.15 -5.96 -6.55
CA PRO A 90 -18.34 -5.58 -5.80
C PRO A 90 -18.63 -6.56 -4.66
N GLN A 91 -19.43 -6.13 -3.68
CA GLN A 91 -19.91 -7.04 -2.64
C GLN A 91 -20.95 -8.00 -3.23
N LEU A 92 -20.61 -9.29 -3.27
CA LEU A 92 -21.49 -10.35 -3.75
C LEU A 92 -22.14 -11.09 -2.58
N LYS A 93 -23.42 -11.43 -2.76
CA LYS A 93 -24.20 -12.27 -1.84
C LYS A 93 -24.84 -13.45 -2.60
N PRO A 94 -25.07 -14.59 -1.93
CA PRO A 94 -25.90 -15.64 -2.49
C PRO A 94 -27.30 -15.10 -2.83
N GLY A 95 -27.81 -15.47 -4.01
CA GLY A 95 -29.07 -14.97 -4.55
C GLY A 95 -28.93 -13.83 -5.56
N ASP A 96 -27.77 -13.16 -5.63
CA ASP A 96 -27.56 -12.07 -6.59
C ASP A 96 -27.52 -12.58 -8.03
N VAL A 97 -28.10 -11.81 -8.97
CA VAL A 97 -27.98 -12.05 -10.41
C VAL A 97 -26.78 -11.27 -10.93
N VAL A 98 -25.76 -11.97 -11.41
CA VAL A 98 -24.49 -11.38 -11.87
C VAL A 98 -24.27 -11.60 -13.35
N GLN A 99 -23.55 -10.67 -13.98
CA GLN A 99 -23.05 -10.80 -15.34
C GLN A 99 -21.52 -10.64 -15.34
N LEU A 100 -20.81 -11.69 -15.76
CA LEU A 100 -19.37 -11.74 -15.85
C LEU A 100 -18.90 -11.64 -17.29
N LYS A 101 -17.79 -10.94 -17.48
CA LYS A 101 -17.02 -10.90 -18.72
C LYS A 101 -15.68 -11.60 -18.46
N VAL A 102 -15.46 -12.72 -19.14
CA VAL A 102 -14.28 -13.57 -18.97
C VAL A 102 -13.52 -13.58 -20.29
N GLU A 103 -12.25 -13.20 -20.21
CA GLU A 103 -11.31 -13.39 -21.29
C GLU A 103 -10.76 -14.80 -21.21
N VAL A 104 -10.90 -15.56 -22.30
CA VAL A 104 -10.42 -16.95 -22.38
C VAL A 104 -9.14 -16.95 -23.20
N PRO A 105 -8.02 -17.49 -22.68
CA PRO A 105 -6.71 -17.37 -23.34
C PRO A 105 -6.66 -18.02 -24.73
N GLU A 106 -7.48 -19.04 -24.98
CA GLU A 106 -7.64 -19.69 -26.28
C GLU A 106 -8.32 -18.78 -27.31
N ASN A 107 -9.30 -17.98 -26.88
CA ASN A 107 -10.13 -17.15 -27.73
C ASN A 107 -9.87 -15.66 -27.49
N LYS A 108 -8.63 -15.22 -27.77
CA LYS A 108 -8.19 -13.81 -27.53
C LYS A 108 -9.00 -12.74 -28.28
N ARG A 109 -9.75 -13.12 -29.32
CA ARG A 109 -10.56 -12.19 -30.12
C ARG A 109 -11.91 -11.85 -29.49
N ARG A 110 -12.39 -12.60 -28.49
CA ARG A 110 -13.74 -12.43 -27.94
C ARG A 110 -13.78 -12.64 -26.43
N VAL A 111 -14.43 -11.70 -25.76
CA VAL A 111 -14.77 -11.82 -24.34
C VAL A 111 -16.07 -12.62 -24.18
N SER A 112 -16.01 -13.70 -23.42
CA SER A 112 -17.18 -14.54 -23.13
C SER A 112 -18.00 -13.92 -22.01
N THR A 113 -19.32 -13.89 -22.18
CA THR A 113 -20.24 -13.29 -21.18
C THR A 113 -21.08 -14.38 -20.53
N PHE A 114 -21.00 -14.49 -19.21
CA PHE A 114 -21.78 -15.43 -18.39
C PHE A 114 -22.75 -14.65 -17.51
N ARG A 115 -24.03 -15.02 -17.50
CA ARG A 115 -25.05 -14.41 -16.64
C ARG A 115 -25.79 -15.48 -15.86
N GLY A 116 -25.99 -15.31 -14.57
CA GLY A 116 -26.72 -16.28 -13.76
C GLY A 116 -26.85 -15.84 -12.30
N ILE A 117 -27.45 -16.71 -11.49
CA ILE A 117 -27.65 -16.48 -10.06
C ILE A 117 -26.45 -17.03 -9.30
N VAL A 118 -25.93 -16.25 -8.35
CA VAL A 118 -24.90 -16.72 -7.40
C VAL A 118 -25.55 -17.68 -6.41
N MET A 119 -25.12 -18.94 -6.41
CA MET A 119 -25.62 -19.94 -5.48
C MET A 119 -24.87 -19.91 -4.15
N ALA A 120 -23.55 -19.81 -4.20
CA ALA A 120 -22.69 -19.92 -3.04
C ALA A 120 -21.40 -19.14 -3.25
N ILE A 121 -20.83 -18.66 -2.14
CA ILE A 121 -19.56 -17.93 -2.10
C ILE A 121 -18.69 -18.59 -1.03
N ARG A 122 -17.47 -18.98 -1.41
CA ARG A 122 -16.45 -19.50 -0.51
C ARG A 122 -15.40 -18.42 -0.29
N LYS A 123 -15.24 -17.98 0.96
CA LYS A 123 -14.23 -17.00 1.35
C LYS A 123 -12.98 -17.74 1.81
N SER A 124 -11.90 -17.62 1.05
CA SER A 124 -10.62 -18.30 1.29
C SER A 124 -9.45 -17.40 0.87
N GLY A 125 -9.49 -16.13 1.28
CA GLY A 125 -8.43 -15.19 0.97
C GLY A 125 -8.34 -14.87 -0.52
N VAL A 126 -7.14 -14.99 -1.08
CA VAL A 126 -6.88 -14.80 -2.52
C VAL A 126 -7.56 -15.87 -3.39
N GLN A 127 -7.80 -17.06 -2.83
CA GLN A 127 -8.47 -18.18 -3.52
C GLN A 127 -9.99 -18.20 -3.23
N SER A 128 -10.56 -17.05 -2.91
CA SER A 128 -12.01 -16.95 -2.75
C SER A 128 -12.71 -17.23 -4.06
N THR A 129 -13.79 -18.01 -4.02
CA THR A 129 -14.51 -18.46 -5.21
C THR A 129 -16.01 -18.30 -5.04
N PHE A 130 -16.73 -18.22 -6.15
CA PHE A 130 -18.18 -18.16 -6.16
C PHE A 130 -18.76 -19.03 -7.28
N ARG A 131 -19.95 -19.55 -7.05
CA ARG A 131 -20.64 -20.47 -7.96
C ARG A 131 -21.85 -19.78 -8.57
N ILE A 132 -21.95 -19.83 -9.89
CA ILE A 132 -23.07 -19.31 -10.66
C ILE A 132 -23.85 -20.47 -11.25
N ARG A 133 -25.18 -20.40 -11.18
CA ARG A 133 -26.08 -21.27 -11.92
C ARG A 133 -26.80 -20.51 -13.02
N ARG A 134 -26.83 -21.11 -14.21
CA ARG A 134 -27.52 -20.60 -15.40
C ARG A 134 -28.18 -21.75 -16.15
N PHE A 135 -29.35 -21.49 -16.74
CA PHE A 135 -29.90 -22.34 -17.79
C PHE A 135 -29.38 -21.93 -19.16
N LEU A 136 -28.81 -22.87 -19.89
CA LEU A 136 -28.32 -22.68 -21.26
C LEU A 136 -28.85 -23.82 -22.13
N ALA A 137 -29.56 -23.48 -23.21
CA ALA A 137 -30.07 -24.46 -24.18
C ALA A 137 -30.85 -25.63 -23.53
N GLY A 138 -31.66 -25.36 -22.51
CA GLY A 138 -32.46 -26.38 -21.81
C GLY A 138 -31.70 -27.18 -20.74
N VAL A 139 -30.39 -26.97 -20.57
CA VAL A 139 -29.57 -27.66 -19.55
C VAL A 139 -29.19 -26.68 -18.44
N GLY A 140 -29.31 -27.12 -17.19
CA GLY A 140 -28.82 -26.38 -16.03
C GLY A 140 -27.31 -26.53 -15.89
N VAL A 141 -26.57 -25.43 -16.04
CA VAL A 141 -25.11 -25.40 -15.94
C VAL A 141 -24.71 -24.66 -14.68
N GLU A 142 -23.80 -25.26 -13.91
CA GLU A 142 -23.15 -24.64 -12.76
C GLU A 142 -21.68 -24.35 -13.09
N LEU A 143 -21.24 -23.15 -12.78
CA LEU A 143 -19.88 -22.66 -13.04
C LEU A 143 -19.26 -22.15 -11.75
N LEU A 144 -17.96 -22.38 -11.57
CA LEU A 144 -17.19 -21.90 -10.43
C LEU A 144 -16.11 -20.92 -10.92
N PHE A 145 -16.06 -19.74 -10.30
CA PHE A 145 -15.12 -18.69 -10.67
C PHE A 145 -14.31 -18.22 -9.44
N PRO A 146 -13.02 -17.90 -9.60
CA PRO A 146 -12.26 -17.13 -8.61
C PRO A 146 -12.74 -15.68 -8.58
N LEU A 147 -12.69 -15.06 -7.39
CA LEU A 147 -13.07 -13.66 -7.15
C LEU A 147 -11.92 -12.68 -7.42
#